data_AF-A0A5S3WV87-F1
#
_entry.id   AF-A0A5S3WV87-F1
#
_cell.length_a   1.000
_cell.length_b   1.000
_cell.length_c   1.000
_cell.angle_alpha   90.00
_cell.angle_beta   90.00
_cell.angle_gamma   90.00
#
_symmetry.space_group_name_H-M   'P 1'
#
loop_
_entity.id
_entity.type
_entity.pdbx_description
1 polymer ?
#
loop_
_entity_poly.entity_id
_entity_poly.type
_entity_poly.pdbx_seq_one_letter_code
_entity_poly.pdbx_strand_id
1 'polypeptide(L)'
;MKAKVSFLYLINRRKQILPLYSFFLIFMIRLGLYCGHSRRTDMAEYRFLSYRFDCQTHTLKQGKQTLELRPKAAQVLGYLLQHANILVTKQQIIEAVWGHTYVQDHRLFQLISELRKLAPEQELIRTYPNQGYCWQVKTKRVSTRPMRQLAALAASVVLSLGTVSTAYLNSQHSATTTPTFLPALTAYHKAIIAFEQQDYAHAQQWLTFSLQENPDSIEAQLLMAETLLQLKDTAQAQHYANNVVKHTLANSYYFSQASDVLSRLSASQARFTEALDFAIQGQQAIDEQAICSAVVMQQRIADLILAQPTPLHSPKLQNATVQLVTTPDSHPQQATLCKQLTQPGPTSMRLCPANHDVQTGRERLA
;
A
#
# COMPACT_ATOMS: atom_id res chain seq x y z
N MET A 1 -35.21 65.71 -3.57
CA MET A 1 -35.46 64.77 -4.69
C MET A 1 -34.98 63.39 -4.28
N LYS A 2 -35.93 62.45 -4.16
CA LYS A 2 -35.77 60.97 -4.25
C LYS A 2 -34.75 60.32 -3.29
N ALA A 3 -35.08 59.97 -2.05
CA ALA A 3 -36.06 59.00 -1.54
C ALA A 3 -35.61 57.53 -1.58
N LYS A 4 -35.82 56.87 -0.42
CA LYS A 4 -35.72 55.44 -0.06
C LYS A 4 -34.28 55.00 0.29
N VAL A 5 -33.95 54.55 1.51
CA VAL A 5 -34.73 53.76 2.49
C VAL A 5 -34.24 54.07 3.91
N SER A 6 -35.13 54.62 4.74
CA SER A 6 -35.07 54.51 6.21
C SER A 6 -35.38 53.08 6.64
N PHE A 7 -35.17 52.82 7.93
CA PHE A 7 -35.70 51.71 8.74
C PHE A 7 -34.74 50.52 8.94
N LEU A 8 -34.45 50.28 10.22
CA LEU A 8 -33.92 49.05 10.83
C LEU A 8 -32.39 48.95 11.02
N TYR A 9 -31.80 50.02 11.57
CA TYR A 9 -31.01 49.84 12.79
C TYR A 9 -32.01 49.34 13.86
N LEU A 10 -31.80 48.14 14.43
CA LEU A 10 -32.78 47.29 15.13
C LEU A 10 -33.79 46.56 14.22
N ILE A 11 -33.37 45.44 13.64
CA ILE A 11 -33.99 44.10 13.74
C ILE A 11 -33.13 43.22 12.85
N ASN A 12 -32.28 42.37 13.44
CA ASN A 12 -32.41 40.92 13.34
C ASN A 12 -31.24 40.24 14.08
N ARG A 13 -31.31 40.23 15.41
CA ARG A 13 -30.82 39.08 16.18
C ARG A 13 -31.61 37.85 15.70
N ARG A 14 -31.17 37.20 14.63
CA ARG A 14 -31.54 35.82 14.26
C ARG A 14 -30.78 35.41 13.02
N LYS A 15 -29.78 34.54 13.25
CA LYS A 15 -29.30 33.43 12.41
C LYS A 15 -27.79 33.21 12.61
N GLN A 16 -27.34 33.15 13.86
CA GLN A 16 -26.25 32.24 14.27
C GLN A 16 -26.82 30.82 14.44
N ILE A 17 -27.49 30.30 13.41
CA ILE A 17 -28.01 28.93 13.35
C ILE A 17 -27.72 28.40 11.96
N LEU A 18 -26.43 28.27 11.60
CA LEU A 18 -26.02 27.60 10.38
C LEU A 18 -24.63 26.92 10.40
N PRO A 19 -23.84 26.84 11.50
CA PRO A 19 -22.82 25.79 11.61
C PRO A 19 -23.39 24.53 12.27
N LEU A 20 -24.53 24.64 12.95
CA LEU A 20 -25.17 23.53 13.66
C LEU A 20 -25.74 22.47 12.71
N TYR A 21 -26.19 22.79 11.50
CA TYR A 21 -26.63 21.75 10.56
C TYR A 21 -25.47 20.94 10.00
N SER A 22 -24.32 21.58 9.75
CA SER A 22 -23.11 20.89 9.28
C SER A 22 -22.48 20.04 10.38
N PHE A 23 -22.40 20.58 11.61
CA PHE A 23 -21.96 19.81 12.78
C PHE A 23 -22.95 18.72 13.19
N PHE A 24 -24.27 18.92 13.05
CA PHE A 24 -25.25 17.89 13.32
C PHE A 24 -25.22 16.79 12.25
N LEU A 25 -24.94 17.12 10.99
CA LEU A 25 -24.72 16.12 9.94
C LEU A 25 -23.45 15.29 10.21
N ILE A 26 -22.37 15.92 10.67
CA ILE A 26 -21.10 15.26 11.03
C ILE A 26 -21.21 14.46 12.35
N PHE A 27 -21.98 14.96 13.31
CA PHE A 27 -22.30 14.26 14.56
C PHE A 27 -23.25 13.07 14.30
N MET A 28 -24.18 13.19 13.34
CA MET A 28 -25.02 12.09 12.86
C MET A 28 -24.22 11.03 12.09
N ILE A 29 -23.15 11.40 11.38
CA ILE A 29 -22.21 10.43 10.77
C ILE A 29 -21.51 9.60 11.87
N ARG A 30 -21.07 10.24 12.97
CA ARG A 30 -20.35 9.58 14.08
C ARG A 30 -21.24 8.75 15.02
N LEU A 31 -22.55 9.03 15.06
CA LEU A 31 -23.58 8.20 15.72
C LEU A 31 -24.11 7.03 14.85
N GLY A 32 -23.58 6.82 13.64
CA GLY A 32 -24.03 5.76 12.74
C GLY A 32 -25.34 6.06 12.01
N LEU A 33 -25.68 7.33 11.80
CA LEU A 33 -26.90 7.78 11.09
C LEU A 33 -26.65 8.42 9.72
N TYR A 34 -25.40 8.56 9.26
CA TYR A 34 -25.11 8.82 7.85
C TYR A 34 -24.05 7.84 7.34
N CYS A 35 -24.53 6.81 6.65
CA CYS A 35 -23.72 5.91 5.85
C CYS A 35 -23.64 6.52 4.44
N GLY A 36 -22.45 6.95 4.03
CA GLY A 36 -22.16 7.26 2.64
C GLY A 36 -22.20 5.97 1.81
N HIS A 37 -23.37 5.70 1.26
CA HIS A 37 -23.69 4.67 0.26
C HIS A 37 -23.36 3.18 0.55
N SER A 38 -23.10 2.74 1.79
CA SER A 38 -23.46 1.34 2.11
C SER A 38 -24.96 1.32 2.33
N ARG A 39 -25.68 0.71 1.38
CA ARG A 39 -27.12 0.45 1.54
C ARG A 39 -27.33 -0.21 2.90
N ARG A 40 -28.54 -0.09 3.42
CA ARG A 40 -29.09 -0.60 4.68
C ARG A 40 -29.01 -2.15 4.82
N THR A 41 -27.94 -2.78 4.34
CA THR A 41 -27.76 -4.20 3.98
C THR A 41 -26.72 -4.94 4.81
N ASP A 42 -25.80 -4.25 5.49
CA ASP A 42 -24.75 -4.90 6.30
C ASP A 42 -25.25 -5.54 7.60
N MET A 43 -26.46 -5.24 8.07
CA MET A 43 -27.07 -5.91 9.24
C MET A 43 -28.11 -6.95 8.80
N ALA A 44 -27.72 -7.86 7.91
CA ALA A 44 -28.62 -8.85 7.35
C ALA A 44 -28.13 -10.28 7.63
N GLU A 45 -29.00 -11.08 8.25
CA GLU A 45 -28.86 -12.54 8.25
C GLU A 45 -29.56 -13.06 6.98
N TYR A 46 -28.87 -13.87 6.19
CA TYR A 46 -29.46 -14.54 5.03
C TYR A 46 -29.77 -16.00 5.39
N ARG A 47 -30.99 -16.44 5.05
CA ARG A 47 -31.43 -17.83 5.22
C ARG A 47 -31.71 -18.46 3.87
N PHE A 48 -31.07 -19.59 3.60
CA PHE A 48 -31.26 -20.37 2.39
C PHE A 48 -31.13 -21.86 2.75
N LEU A 49 -31.98 -22.72 2.20
CA LEU A 49 -32.07 -24.13 2.62
C LEU A 49 -32.12 -24.25 4.17
N SER A 50 -31.22 -25.03 4.76
CA SER A 50 -31.02 -25.19 6.20
C SER A 50 -29.89 -24.31 6.77
N TYR A 51 -29.38 -23.38 5.97
CA TYR A 51 -28.25 -22.51 6.31
C TYR A 51 -28.70 -21.12 6.77
N ARG A 52 -27.91 -20.57 7.68
CA ARG A 52 -27.99 -19.17 8.13
C ARG A 52 -26.62 -18.54 7.97
N PHE A 53 -26.54 -17.45 7.24
CA PHE A 53 -25.31 -16.71 7.01
C PHE A 53 -25.44 -15.31 7.61
N ASP A 54 -24.51 -14.96 8.49
CA ASP A 54 -24.40 -13.62 9.07
C ASP A 54 -23.34 -12.83 8.31
N CYS A 55 -23.77 -11.74 7.65
CA CYS A 55 -22.87 -10.88 6.89
C CYS A 55 -21.88 -10.08 7.75
N GLN A 56 -22.17 -9.85 9.04
CA GLN A 56 -21.28 -9.10 9.93
C GLN A 56 -20.17 -9.97 10.47
N THR A 57 -20.52 -11.18 10.90
CA THR A 57 -19.54 -12.09 11.52
C THR A 57 -18.93 -13.07 10.50
N HIS A 58 -19.38 -13.03 9.24
CA HIS A 58 -19.01 -13.98 8.18
C HIS A 58 -19.22 -15.44 8.57
N THR A 59 -20.16 -15.70 9.48
CA THR A 59 -20.40 -17.03 10.05
C THR A 59 -21.53 -17.73 9.31
N LEU A 60 -21.26 -18.95 8.83
CA LEU A 60 -22.28 -19.83 8.27
C LEU A 60 -22.70 -20.86 9.32
N LYS A 61 -24.00 -21.07 9.51
CA LYS A 61 -24.54 -22.10 10.42
C LYS A 61 -25.52 -23.01 9.69
N GLN A 62 -25.45 -24.31 9.96
CA GLN A 62 -26.42 -25.30 9.55
C GLN A 62 -27.09 -25.88 10.80
N GLY A 63 -28.33 -25.48 11.06
CA GLY A 63 -28.98 -25.81 12.34
C GLY A 63 -28.21 -25.25 13.55
N LYS A 64 -27.62 -26.13 14.37
CA LYS A 64 -26.80 -25.75 15.54
C LYS A 64 -25.29 -25.77 15.26
N GLN A 65 -24.85 -26.31 14.12
CA GLN A 65 -23.44 -26.44 13.78
C GLN A 65 -22.95 -25.17 13.07
N THR A 66 -21.83 -24.62 13.50
CA THR A 66 -21.11 -23.58 12.77
C THR A 66 -20.21 -24.22 11.73
N LEU A 67 -20.29 -23.73 10.50
CA LEU A 67 -19.43 -24.12 9.38
C LEU A 67 -18.44 -23.00 9.13
N GLU A 68 -17.15 -23.31 9.29
CA GLU A 68 -16.07 -22.38 9.01
C GLU A 68 -15.87 -22.26 7.50
N LEU A 69 -16.07 -21.04 6.99
CA LEU A 69 -15.70 -20.66 5.63
C LEU A 69 -14.41 -19.87 5.68
N ARG A 70 -13.56 -20.01 4.64
CA ARG A 70 -12.44 -19.09 4.49
C ARG A 70 -12.96 -17.65 4.41
N PRO A 71 -12.26 -16.65 4.97
CA PRO A 71 -12.75 -15.26 5.00
C PRO A 71 -13.18 -14.73 3.62
N LYS A 72 -12.43 -15.06 2.57
CA LYS A 72 -12.77 -14.68 1.19
C LYS A 72 -13.95 -15.47 0.61
N ALA A 73 -14.12 -16.73 0.99
CA ALA A 73 -15.29 -17.51 0.58
C ALA A 73 -16.56 -16.93 1.21
N ALA A 74 -16.50 -16.53 2.48
CA ALA A 74 -17.61 -15.86 3.16
C ALA A 74 -17.96 -14.51 2.52
N GLN A 75 -16.97 -13.70 2.13
CA GLN A 75 -17.20 -12.44 1.40
C GLN A 75 -17.87 -12.67 0.03
N VAL A 76 -17.37 -13.64 -0.75
CA VAL A 76 -17.99 -14.02 -2.04
C VAL A 76 -19.42 -14.51 -1.83
N LEU A 77 -19.67 -15.34 -0.82
CA LEU A 77 -21.02 -15.82 -0.48
C LEU A 77 -21.95 -14.66 -0.13
N GLY A 78 -21.51 -13.75 0.74
CA GLY A 78 -22.27 -12.56 1.11
C GLY A 78 -22.65 -11.72 -0.10
N TYR A 79 -21.71 -11.49 -1.01
CA TYR A 79 -21.96 -10.75 -2.24
C TYR A 79 -22.97 -11.45 -3.17
N LEU A 80 -22.82 -12.76 -3.38
CA LEU A 80 -23.77 -13.54 -4.19
C LEU A 80 -25.18 -13.58 -3.58
N LEU A 81 -25.29 -13.64 -2.24
CA LEU A 81 -26.59 -13.62 -1.54
C LEU A 81 -27.27 -12.25 -1.59
N GLN A 82 -26.49 -11.16 -1.56
CA GLN A 82 -26.99 -9.80 -1.76
C GLN A 82 -27.55 -9.59 -3.17
N HIS A 83 -26.94 -10.25 -4.15
CA HIS A 83 -27.33 -10.22 -5.56
C HIS A 83 -28.02 -11.52 -6.00
N ALA A 84 -28.81 -12.13 -5.11
CA ALA A 84 -29.49 -13.39 -5.40
C ALA A 84 -30.40 -13.28 -6.64
N ASN A 85 -30.38 -14.30 -7.50
CA ASN A 85 -31.07 -14.36 -8.80
C ASN A 85 -30.63 -13.31 -9.84
N ILE A 86 -29.53 -12.59 -9.61
CA ILE A 86 -28.96 -11.64 -10.57
C ILE A 86 -27.65 -12.24 -11.10
N LEU A 87 -27.41 -12.09 -12.40
CA LEU A 87 -26.12 -12.44 -13.01
C LEU A 87 -25.06 -11.42 -12.59
N VAL A 88 -24.03 -11.90 -11.88
CA VAL A 88 -22.92 -11.09 -11.41
C VAL A 88 -21.65 -11.47 -12.17
N THR A 89 -20.96 -10.48 -12.74
CA THR A 89 -19.75 -10.73 -13.54
C THR A 89 -18.56 -11.09 -12.66
N LYS A 90 -17.56 -11.78 -13.24
CA LYS A 90 -16.32 -12.09 -12.51
C LYS A 90 -15.64 -10.82 -11.96
N GLN A 91 -15.56 -9.77 -12.79
CA GLN A 91 -14.96 -8.50 -12.40
C GLN A 91 -15.71 -7.84 -11.24
N GLN A 92 -17.04 -7.86 -11.25
CA GLN A 92 -17.84 -7.34 -10.13
C GLN A 92 -17.56 -8.08 -8.81
N ILE A 93 -17.40 -9.40 -8.84
CA ILE A 93 -17.06 -10.18 -7.64
C ILE A 93 -15.63 -9.85 -7.19
N ILE A 94 -14.68 -9.76 -8.14
CA ILE A 94 -13.28 -9.45 -7.82
C ILE A 94 -13.17 -8.06 -7.20
N GLU A 95 -13.81 -7.06 -7.79
CA GLU A 95 -13.80 -5.68 -7.29
C GLU A 95 -14.48 -5.57 -5.92
N ALA A 96 -15.64 -6.22 -5.72
CA ALA A 96 -16.35 -6.16 -4.44
C ALA A 96 -15.59 -6.83 -3.29
N VAL A 97 -14.85 -7.91 -3.57
CA VAL A 97 -14.20 -8.72 -2.53
C VAL A 97 -12.72 -8.34 -2.35
N TRP A 98 -12.00 -7.91 -3.38
CA TRP A 98 -10.56 -7.58 -3.32
C TRP A 98 -10.23 -6.13 -3.71
N GLY A 99 -11.22 -5.30 -4.03
CA GLY A 99 -11.01 -3.92 -4.47
C GLY A 99 -10.28 -3.86 -5.82
N HIS A 100 -9.34 -2.93 -5.97
CA HIS A 100 -8.54 -2.75 -7.18
C HIS A 100 -7.31 -3.68 -7.27
N THR A 101 -7.28 -4.77 -6.50
CA THR A 101 -6.15 -5.71 -6.51
C THR A 101 -6.28 -6.71 -7.66
N TYR A 102 -5.23 -6.90 -8.45
CA TYR A 102 -5.22 -7.92 -9.50
C TYR A 102 -5.24 -9.33 -8.90
N VAL A 103 -6.30 -10.10 -9.16
CA VAL A 103 -6.48 -11.48 -8.68
C VAL A 103 -6.63 -12.41 -9.87
N GLN A 104 -5.88 -13.51 -9.88
CA GLN A 104 -6.01 -14.54 -10.92
C GLN A 104 -7.39 -15.22 -10.87
N ASP A 105 -8.04 -15.38 -12.03
CA ASP A 105 -9.35 -16.04 -12.19
C ASP A 105 -9.47 -17.39 -11.45
N HIS A 106 -8.38 -18.16 -11.42
CA HIS A 106 -8.33 -19.45 -10.73
C HIS A 106 -8.69 -19.36 -9.24
N ARG A 107 -8.35 -18.27 -8.55
CA ARG A 107 -8.70 -18.06 -7.13
C ARG A 107 -10.21 -17.95 -6.94
N LEU A 108 -10.89 -17.19 -7.80
CA LEU A 108 -12.34 -17.09 -7.76
C LEU A 108 -12.99 -18.46 -8.02
N PHE A 109 -12.47 -19.22 -8.98
CA PHE A 109 -12.98 -20.58 -9.28
C PHE A 109 -12.87 -21.53 -8.08
N GLN A 110 -11.76 -21.49 -7.34
CA GLN A 110 -11.61 -22.28 -6.12
C GLN A 110 -12.67 -21.91 -5.06
N LEU A 111 -12.95 -20.63 -4.87
CA LEU A 111 -13.94 -20.17 -3.89
C LEU A 111 -15.36 -20.54 -4.32
N ILE A 112 -15.71 -20.39 -5.60
CA ILE A 112 -17.01 -20.85 -6.12
C ILE A 112 -17.17 -22.36 -5.95
N SER A 113 -16.09 -23.12 -6.17
CA SER A 113 -16.09 -24.58 -6.00
C SER A 113 -16.27 -24.98 -4.53
N GLU A 114 -15.65 -24.25 -3.59
CA GLU A 114 -15.88 -24.43 -2.15
C GLU A 114 -17.33 -24.17 -1.76
N LEU A 115 -17.91 -23.05 -2.23
CA LEU A 115 -19.30 -22.72 -1.92
C LEU A 115 -20.29 -23.76 -2.46
N ARG A 116 -20.04 -24.34 -3.65
CA ARG A 116 -20.86 -25.42 -4.21
C ARG A 116 -20.85 -26.69 -3.36
N LYS A 117 -19.76 -26.97 -2.63
CA LYS A 117 -19.66 -28.14 -1.75
C LYS A 117 -20.55 -28.03 -0.51
N LEU A 118 -21.09 -26.85 -0.20
CA LEU A 118 -22.01 -26.69 0.94
C LEU A 118 -23.25 -27.57 0.80
N ALA A 119 -23.82 -27.66 -0.40
CA ALA A 119 -24.96 -28.52 -0.68
C ALA A 119 -24.81 -29.12 -2.09
N PRO A 120 -24.08 -30.24 -2.24
CA PRO A 120 -23.75 -30.82 -3.54
C PRO A 120 -24.98 -31.29 -4.33
N GLU A 121 -26.06 -31.64 -3.63
CA GLU A 121 -27.35 -32.06 -4.21
C GLU A 121 -28.18 -30.88 -4.76
N GLN A 122 -27.72 -29.64 -4.60
CA GLN A 122 -28.44 -28.43 -4.98
C GLN A 122 -27.58 -27.54 -5.87
N GLU A 123 -28.17 -26.97 -6.92
CA GLU A 123 -27.47 -26.00 -7.76
C GLU A 123 -27.39 -24.64 -7.05
N LEU A 124 -26.48 -24.49 -6.07
CA LEU A 124 -26.35 -23.24 -5.31
C LEU A 124 -26.00 -22.04 -6.21
N ILE A 125 -25.01 -22.26 -7.08
CA ILE A 125 -24.42 -21.24 -7.95
C ILE A 125 -24.37 -21.79 -9.37
N ARG A 126 -25.09 -21.13 -10.29
CA ARG A 126 -25.03 -21.42 -11.72
C ARG A 126 -23.91 -20.61 -12.39
N THR A 127 -23.09 -21.27 -13.21
CA THR A 127 -22.10 -20.59 -14.06
C THR A 127 -22.73 -20.24 -15.40
N TYR A 128 -22.55 -18.99 -15.84
CA TYR A 128 -22.78 -18.58 -17.22
C TYR A 128 -21.41 -18.36 -17.87
N PRO A 129 -20.98 -19.25 -18.80
CA PRO A 129 -19.66 -19.17 -19.43
C PRO A 129 -19.40 -17.77 -20.01
N ASN A 130 -18.20 -17.24 -19.77
CA ASN A 130 -17.75 -15.90 -20.18
C ASN A 130 -18.57 -14.71 -19.65
N GLN A 131 -19.58 -14.93 -18.81
CA GLN A 131 -20.42 -13.87 -18.26
C GLN A 131 -20.24 -13.74 -16.74
N GLY A 132 -20.37 -14.85 -15.99
CA GLY A 132 -20.22 -14.81 -14.55
C GLY A 132 -21.03 -15.88 -13.81
N TYR A 133 -21.55 -15.50 -12.65
CA TYR A 133 -22.22 -16.40 -11.71
C TYR A 133 -23.56 -15.86 -11.27
N CYS A 134 -24.50 -16.76 -10.99
CA CYS A 134 -25.81 -16.41 -10.45
C CYS A 134 -26.17 -17.34 -9.31
N TRP A 135 -26.58 -16.78 -8.18
CA TRP A 135 -27.10 -17.54 -7.05
C TRP A 135 -28.54 -17.96 -7.33
N GLN A 136 -28.83 -19.26 -7.34
CA GLN A 136 -30.12 -19.81 -7.78
C GLN A 136 -31.08 -20.16 -6.63
N VAL A 137 -30.55 -20.30 -5.41
CA VAL A 137 -31.36 -20.78 -4.29
C VAL A 137 -32.20 -19.64 -3.72
N LYS A 138 -33.45 -19.96 -3.39
CA LYS A 138 -34.36 -19.03 -2.72
C LYS A 138 -33.79 -18.59 -1.38
N THR A 139 -33.38 -17.32 -1.32
CA THR A 139 -32.79 -16.72 -0.12
C THR A 139 -33.77 -15.75 0.51
N LYS A 140 -33.99 -15.88 1.83
CA LYS A 140 -34.73 -14.92 2.64
C LYS A 140 -33.76 -14.04 3.41
N ARG A 141 -33.90 -12.73 3.27
CA ARG A 141 -33.19 -11.76 4.08
C ARG A 141 -33.95 -11.55 5.39
N VAL A 142 -33.29 -11.79 6.52
CA VAL A 142 -33.81 -11.55 7.86
C VAL A 142 -33.09 -10.32 8.41
N SER A 143 -33.84 -9.22 8.59
CA SER A 143 -33.33 -8.05 9.28
C SER A 143 -33.03 -8.44 10.72
N THR A 144 -31.76 -8.39 11.13
CA THR A 144 -31.43 -8.49 12.55
C THR A 144 -31.89 -7.19 13.20
N ARG A 145 -32.78 -7.27 14.20
CA ARG A 145 -33.06 -6.11 15.05
C ARG A 145 -31.80 -5.90 15.89
N PRO A 146 -31.17 -4.72 15.88
CA PRO A 146 -30.03 -4.49 16.76
C PRO A 146 -30.50 -4.67 18.20
N MET A 147 -29.84 -5.56 18.94
CA MET A 147 -30.10 -5.84 20.36
C MET A 147 -29.63 -4.64 21.20
N ARG A 148 -30.37 -3.52 21.09
CA ARG A 148 -30.12 -2.26 21.79
C ARG A 148 -30.77 -2.20 23.18
N GLN A 149 -31.61 -3.18 23.54
CA GLN A 149 -32.43 -3.11 24.77
C GLN A 149 -31.74 -3.58 26.05
N LEU A 150 -30.62 -4.32 25.97
CA LEU A 150 -29.90 -4.79 27.16
C LEU A 150 -28.73 -3.87 27.59
N ALA A 151 -28.20 -3.05 26.69
CA ALA A 151 -27.12 -2.10 27.00
C ALA A 151 -27.60 -0.85 27.76
N ALA A 152 -28.90 -0.53 27.69
CA ALA A 152 -29.47 0.68 28.29
C ALA A 152 -29.55 0.62 29.83
N LEU A 153 -29.58 -0.57 30.43
CA LEU A 153 -29.64 -0.71 31.89
C LEU A 153 -28.26 -0.68 32.56
N ALA A 154 -27.19 -1.06 31.85
CA ALA A 154 -25.82 -1.02 32.36
C ALA A 154 -25.25 0.42 32.39
N ALA A 155 -25.67 1.29 31.47
CA ALA A 155 -25.21 2.67 31.39
C ALA A 155 -25.68 3.54 32.57
N SER A 156 -26.84 3.21 33.17
CA SER A 156 -27.42 3.99 34.27
C SER A 156 -26.64 3.87 35.59
N VAL A 157 -25.92 2.76 35.80
CA VAL A 157 -25.17 2.49 37.04
C VAL A 157 -23.77 3.11 37.02
N VAL A 158 -23.18 3.29 35.83
CA VAL A 158 -21.82 3.85 35.67
C VAL A 158 -21.81 5.38 35.76
N LEU A 159 -22.94 6.04 35.48
CA LEU A 159 -23.07 7.50 35.44
C LEU A 159 -23.14 8.21 36.81
N SER A 160 -23.28 7.48 37.92
CA SER A 160 -23.39 8.09 39.26
C SER A 160 -22.08 8.21 40.04
N LEU A 161 -20.96 7.60 39.58
CA LEU A 161 -19.68 7.59 40.33
C LEU A 161 -18.50 8.26 39.60
N GLY A 162 -18.74 9.01 38.52
CA GLY A 162 -17.67 9.46 37.61
C GLY A 162 -17.35 10.95 37.55
N THR A 163 -17.68 11.79 38.54
CA THR A 163 -17.51 13.25 38.42
C THR A 163 -16.12 13.82 38.77
N VAL A 164 -15.05 13.01 38.79
CA VAL A 164 -13.69 13.52 39.10
C VAL A 164 -12.63 13.26 38.02
N SER A 165 -12.97 12.76 36.83
CA SER A 165 -11.94 12.37 35.84
C SER A 165 -12.05 13.02 34.44
N THR A 166 -12.65 14.21 34.32
CA THR A 166 -12.74 14.91 33.02
C THR A 166 -11.63 15.91 32.73
N ALA A 167 -10.60 16.00 33.57
CA ALA A 167 -9.43 16.85 33.30
C ALA A 167 -8.27 16.13 32.55
N TYR A 168 -8.34 14.80 32.34
CA TYR A 168 -7.16 14.04 31.85
C TYR A 168 -7.26 13.44 30.44
N LEU A 169 -8.33 13.67 29.68
CA LEU A 169 -8.46 13.14 28.32
C LEU A 169 -8.69 14.24 27.30
N ASN A 170 -7.82 15.24 27.29
CA ASN A 170 -7.58 16.05 26.09
C ASN A 170 -6.21 15.68 25.47
N SER A 171 -6.01 14.39 25.27
CA SER A 171 -4.99 13.86 24.37
C SER A 171 -5.45 12.52 23.83
N GLN A 172 -6.42 12.55 22.93
CA GLN A 172 -6.58 11.46 21.97
C GLN A 172 -6.63 12.08 20.59
N HIS A 173 -5.43 12.16 20.01
CA HIS A 173 -5.19 12.28 18.59
C HIS A 173 -6.16 11.39 17.81
N SER A 174 -6.67 11.92 16.70
CA SER A 174 -7.46 11.18 15.72
C SER A 174 -6.84 9.82 15.41
N ALA A 175 -7.53 8.75 15.79
CA ALA A 175 -7.19 7.39 15.35
C ALA A 175 -7.49 7.26 13.86
N THR A 176 -6.48 7.54 13.05
CA THR A 176 -6.38 6.97 11.71
C THR A 176 -6.13 5.49 11.92
N THR A 177 -6.95 4.60 11.35
CA THR A 177 -6.70 3.15 11.37
C THR A 177 -5.50 2.87 10.46
N THR A 178 -4.29 3.19 10.93
CA THR A 178 -3.05 2.74 10.29
C THR A 178 -2.97 1.23 10.45
N PRO A 179 -2.71 0.47 9.36
CA PRO A 179 -2.40 -0.94 9.49
C PRO A 179 -1.27 -1.12 10.51
N THR A 180 -1.47 -2.01 11.48
CA THR A 180 -0.47 -2.29 12.52
C THR A 180 0.65 -3.11 11.90
N PHE A 181 1.65 -2.44 11.35
CA PHE A 181 2.89 -3.07 10.93
C PHE A 181 3.72 -3.48 12.14
N LEU A 182 4.57 -4.49 11.98
CA LEU A 182 5.57 -4.82 12.99
C LEU A 182 6.47 -3.60 13.25
N PRO A 183 6.97 -3.40 14.49
CA PRO A 183 7.80 -2.24 14.83
C PRO A 183 9.01 -2.06 13.90
N ALA A 184 9.74 -3.14 13.60
CA ALA A 184 10.89 -3.13 12.69
C ALA A 184 10.50 -2.65 11.28
N LEU A 185 9.43 -3.21 10.71
CA LEU A 185 8.94 -2.83 9.38
C LEU A 185 8.49 -1.36 9.37
N THR A 186 7.81 -0.91 10.43
CA THR A 186 7.36 0.48 10.58
C THR A 186 8.56 1.44 10.63
N ALA A 187 9.59 1.09 11.39
CA ALA A 187 10.81 1.89 11.49
C ALA A 187 11.56 1.94 10.16
N TYR A 188 11.71 0.81 9.47
CA TYR A 188 12.28 0.76 8.13
C TYR A 188 11.52 1.68 7.14
N HIS A 189 10.18 1.64 7.12
CA HIS A 189 9.39 2.53 6.26
C HIS A 189 9.57 4.01 6.62
N LYS A 190 9.63 4.34 7.92
CA LYS A 190 9.91 5.71 8.36
C LYS A 190 11.29 6.18 7.94
N ALA A 191 12.29 5.28 7.93
CA ALA A 191 13.62 5.59 7.44
C ALA A 191 13.64 5.94 5.94
N ILE A 192 12.90 5.19 5.10
CA ILE A 192 12.78 5.49 3.67
C ILE A 192 12.23 6.91 3.47
N ILE A 193 11.14 7.24 4.17
CA ILE A 193 10.51 8.57 4.06
C ILE A 193 11.49 9.67 4.48
N ALA A 194 12.21 9.49 5.58
CA ALA A 194 13.21 10.45 6.04
C ALA A 194 14.38 10.60 5.03
N PHE A 195 14.86 9.48 4.47
CA PHE A 195 15.91 9.47 3.46
C PHE A 195 15.51 10.22 2.18
N GLU A 196 14.30 10.01 1.68
CA GLU A 196 13.75 10.72 0.51
C GLU A 196 13.61 12.23 0.74
N GLN A 197 13.40 12.63 1.99
CA GLN A 197 13.36 14.04 2.43
C GLN A 197 14.75 14.61 2.70
N GLN A 198 15.82 13.85 2.44
CA GLN A 198 17.21 14.19 2.74
C GLN A 198 17.49 14.42 4.24
N ASP A 199 16.60 13.94 5.11
CA ASP A 199 16.78 13.94 6.56
C ASP A 199 17.53 12.67 7.00
N TYR A 200 18.80 12.61 6.63
CA TYR A 200 19.64 11.43 6.84
C TYR A 200 19.88 11.13 8.31
N ALA A 201 19.85 12.14 9.18
CA ALA A 201 20.01 11.97 10.62
C ALA A 201 18.82 11.18 11.22
N HIS A 202 17.58 11.55 10.88
CA HIS A 202 16.41 10.78 11.32
C HIS A 202 16.32 9.43 10.62
N ALA A 203 16.71 9.33 9.35
CA ALA A 203 16.77 8.05 8.64
C ALA A 203 17.70 7.07 9.38
N GLN A 204 18.89 7.51 9.80
CA GLN A 204 19.83 6.71 10.57
C GLN A 204 19.21 6.23 11.88
N GLN A 205 18.54 7.11 12.65
CA GLN A 205 17.89 6.73 13.92
C GLN A 205 16.85 5.62 13.74
N TRP A 206 15.99 5.75 12.72
CA TRP A 206 14.98 4.74 12.42
C TRP A 206 15.60 3.42 11.96
N LEU A 207 16.69 3.48 11.17
CA LEU A 207 17.41 2.27 10.73
C LEU A 207 18.13 1.58 11.87
N THR A 208 18.69 2.33 12.83
CA THR A 208 19.28 1.76 14.03
C THR A 208 18.25 0.93 14.80
N PHE A 209 17.05 1.46 15.02
CA PHE A 209 15.97 0.70 15.64
C PHE A 209 15.56 -0.51 14.79
N SER A 210 15.40 -0.33 13.47
CA SER A 210 15.02 -1.42 12.56
C SER A 210 16.01 -2.58 12.60
N LEU A 211 17.32 -2.29 12.62
CA LEU A 211 18.40 -3.28 12.66
C LEU A 211 18.61 -3.86 14.05
N GLN A 212 18.24 -3.15 15.12
CA GLN A 212 18.23 -3.73 16.46
C GLN A 212 17.16 -4.84 16.57
N GLU A 213 15.99 -4.62 15.98
CA GLU A 213 14.89 -5.59 15.98
C GLU A 213 15.10 -6.73 14.96
N ASN A 214 15.71 -6.42 13.82
CA ASN A 214 16.03 -7.40 12.77
C ASN A 214 17.43 -7.14 12.17
N PRO A 215 18.49 -7.66 12.80
CA PRO A 215 19.87 -7.43 12.36
C PRO A 215 20.18 -7.96 10.95
N ASP A 216 19.50 -9.02 10.53
CA ASP A 216 19.78 -9.73 9.26
C ASP A 216 19.05 -9.12 8.05
N SER A 217 18.30 -8.02 8.23
CA SER A 217 17.60 -7.35 7.12
C SER A 217 18.59 -6.71 6.15
N ILE A 218 18.76 -7.34 4.99
CA ILE A 218 19.61 -6.85 3.90
C ILE A 218 19.17 -5.46 3.42
N GLU A 219 17.85 -5.23 3.31
CA GLU A 219 17.29 -3.96 2.86
C GLU A 219 17.60 -2.82 3.84
N ALA A 220 17.49 -3.08 5.14
CA ALA A 220 17.82 -2.09 6.18
C ALA A 220 19.33 -1.84 6.25
N GLN A 221 20.17 -2.87 6.10
CA GLN A 221 21.62 -2.72 6.05
C GLN A 221 22.06 -1.89 4.83
N LEU A 222 21.48 -2.16 3.65
CA LEU A 222 21.78 -1.42 2.43
C LEU A 222 21.37 0.05 2.54
N LEU A 223 20.15 0.32 3.02
CA LEU A 223 19.69 1.70 3.22
C LEU A 223 20.49 2.42 4.31
N MET A 224 20.95 1.71 5.34
CA MET A 224 21.86 2.25 6.35
C MET A 224 23.20 2.64 5.72
N ALA A 225 23.79 1.80 4.87
CA ALA A 225 25.03 2.11 4.16
C ALA A 225 24.89 3.38 3.29
N GLU A 226 23.80 3.51 2.55
CA GLU A 226 23.48 4.72 1.77
C GLU A 226 23.32 5.96 2.65
N THR A 227 22.57 5.85 3.75
CA THR A 227 22.34 6.94 4.70
C THR A 227 23.67 7.44 5.28
N LEU A 228 24.54 6.52 5.69
CA LEU A 228 25.85 6.84 6.26
C LEU A 228 26.80 7.45 5.24
N LEU A 229 26.72 7.02 3.98
CA LEU A 229 27.46 7.64 2.88
C LEU A 229 27.07 9.13 2.72
N GLN A 230 25.77 9.46 2.79
CA GLN A 230 25.31 10.86 2.73
C GLN A 230 25.76 11.68 3.94
N LEU A 231 25.82 11.05 5.12
CA LEU A 231 26.36 11.64 6.35
C LEU A 231 27.90 11.72 6.37
N LYS A 232 28.58 11.20 5.34
CA LYS A 232 30.06 11.12 5.23
C LYS A 232 30.73 10.25 6.29
N ASP A 233 30.00 9.37 6.96
CA ASP A 233 30.58 8.34 7.83
C ASP A 233 31.02 7.14 6.99
N THR A 234 32.17 7.29 6.33
CA THR A 234 32.64 6.30 5.34
C THR A 234 32.99 4.95 5.98
N ALA A 235 33.40 4.93 7.25
CA ALA A 235 33.80 3.70 7.92
C ALA A 235 32.58 2.81 8.21
N GLN A 236 31.52 3.39 8.76
CA GLN A 236 30.28 2.65 9.02
C GLN A 236 29.55 2.31 7.71
N ALA A 237 29.52 3.22 6.73
CA ALA A 237 28.94 2.95 5.42
C ALA A 237 29.61 1.73 4.77
N GLN A 238 30.94 1.66 4.80
CA GLN A 238 31.70 0.53 4.28
C GLN A 238 31.42 -0.76 5.07
N HIS A 239 31.25 -0.70 6.39
CA HIS A 239 30.91 -1.87 7.20
C HIS A 239 29.59 -2.51 6.76
N TYR A 240 28.51 -1.71 6.67
CA TYR A 240 27.20 -2.21 6.28
C TYR A 240 27.16 -2.70 4.82
N ALA A 241 27.77 -1.97 3.88
CA ALA A 241 27.83 -2.40 2.48
C ALA A 241 28.58 -3.73 2.32
N ASN A 242 29.70 -3.91 3.02
CA ASN A 242 30.43 -5.19 3.02
C ASN A 242 29.62 -6.33 3.63
N ASN A 243 28.83 -6.07 4.68
CA ASN A 243 27.96 -7.10 5.26
C ASN A 243 26.90 -7.55 4.25
N VAL A 244 26.29 -6.64 3.50
CA VAL A 244 25.34 -6.98 2.43
C VAL A 244 26.00 -7.85 1.37
N VAL A 245 27.17 -7.46 0.87
CA VAL A 245 27.93 -8.25 -0.13
C VAL A 245 28.26 -9.65 0.39
N LYS A 246 28.63 -9.79 1.67
CA LYS A 246 28.97 -11.09 2.28
C LYS A 246 27.78 -12.03 2.44
N HIS A 247 26.58 -11.50 2.66
CA HIS A 247 25.38 -12.30 2.98
C HIS A 247 24.38 -12.40 1.82
N THR A 248 24.77 -11.95 0.62
CA THR A 248 23.93 -12.02 -0.58
C THR A 248 24.61 -12.83 -1.68
N LEU A 249 23.81 -13.42 -2.56
CA LEU A 249 24.34 -14.13 -3.73
C LEU A 249 24.98 -13.13 -4.70
N ALA A 250 26.09 -13.54 -5.32
CA ALA A 250 26.84 -12.71 -6.26
C ALA A 250 26.03 -12.23 -7.48
N ASN A 251 24.94 -12.93 -7.84
CA ASN A 251 24.04 -12.55 -8.93
C ASN A 251 22.75 -11.86 -8.46
N SER A 252 22.74 -11.31 -7.24
CA SER A 252 21.54 -10.69 -6.69
C SER A 252 21.52 -9.18 -6.91
N TYR A 253 20.30 -8.62 -6.96
CA TYR A 253 20.06 -7.18 -6.97
C TYR A 253 20.77 -6.46 -5.81
N TYR A 254 20.71 -7.00 -4.60
CA TYR A 254 21.31 -6.39 -3.42
C TYR A 254 22.84 -6.40 -3.45
N PHE A 255 23.45 -7.46 -3.99
CA PHE A 255 24.89 -7.50 -4.22
C PHE A 255 25.31 -6.35 -5.13
N SER A 256 24.62 -6.18 -6.26
CA SER A 256 24.89 -5.10 -7.21
C SER A 256 24.79 -3.72 -6.55
N GLN A 257 23.70 -3.43 -5.83
CA GLN A 257 23.51 -2.14 -5.16
C GLN A 257 24.57 -1.87 -4.07
N ALA A 258 24.94 -2.87 -3.28
CA ALA A 258 26.00 -2.72 -2.29
C ALA A 258 27.37 -2.50 -2.94
N SER A 259 27.65 -3.14 -4.07
CA SER A 259 28.87 -2.88 -4.86
C SER A 259 28.92 -1.44 -5.39
N ASP A 260 27.80 -0.83 -5.78
CA ASP A 260 27.80 0.59 -6.17
C ASP A 260 28.05 1.54 -4.98
N VAL A 261 27.50 1.24 -3.80
CA VAL A 261 27.83 1.98 -2.57
C VAL A 261 29.34 1.91 -2.30
N LEU A 262 29.94 0.71 -2.38
CA LEU A 262 31.38 0.52 -2.21
C LEU A 262 32.19 1.23 -3.30
N SER A 263 31.73 1.23 -4.55
CA SER A 263 32.34 1.99 -5.65
C SER A 263 32.35 3.49 -5.36
N ARG A 264 31.24 4.05 -4.88
CA ARG A 264 31.13 5.47 -4.48
C ARG A 264 32.03 5.81 -3.31
N LEU A 265 32.08 4.95 -2.30
CA LEU A 265 32.99 5.10 -1.15
C LEU A 265 34.46 5.12 -1.59
N SER A 266 34.92 4.11 -2.34
CA SER A 266 36.30 4.03 -2.81
C SER A 266 36.68 5.23 -3.69
N ALA A 267 35.78 5.68 -4.57
CA ALA A 267 36.01 6.86 -5.40
C ALA A 267 36.15 8.14 -4.55
N SER A 268 35.32 8.31 -3.52
CA SER A 268 35.40 9.45 -2.60
C SER A 268 36.75 9.52 -1.84
N GLN A 269 37.42 8.36 -1.70
CA GLN A 269 38.72 8.22 -1.06
C GLN A 269 39.88 8.19 -2.08
N ALA A 270 39.64 8.57 -3.34
CA ALA A 270 40.60 8.53 -4.44
C ALA A 270 41.17 7.12 -4.75
N ARG A 271 40.48 6.05 -4.35
CA ARG A 271 40.84 4.65 -4.63
C ARG A 271 40.17 4.18 -5.92
N PHE A 272 40.53 4.79 -7.05
CA PHE A 272 39.83 4.61 -8.33
C PHE A 272 39.83 3.19 -8.88
N THR A 273 40.93 2.45 -8.75
CA THR A 273 41.01 1.05 -9.21
C THR A 273 40.01 0.17 -8.47
N GLU A 274 39.94 0.30 -7.15
CA GLU A 274 39.00 -0.45 -6.32
C GLU A 274 37.56 -0.01 -6.59
N ALA A 275 37.33 1.29 -6.76
CA ALA A 275 36.01 1.82 -7.12
C ALA A 275 35.49 1.20 -8.43
N LEU A 276 36.39 1.03 -9.40
CA LEU A 276 36.08 0.44 -10.69
C LEU A 276 35.87 -1.08 -10.60
N ASP A 277 36.69 -1.78 -9.82
CA ASP A 277 36.51 -3.22 -9.58
C ASP A 277 35.14 -3.52 -8.97
N PHE A 278 34.70 -2.74 -7.98
CA PHE A 278 33.35 -2.89 -7.41
C PHE A 278 32.25 -2.60 -8.44
N ALA A 279 32.39 -1.56 -9.26
CA ALA A 279 31.39 -1.24 -10.28
C ALA A 279 31.25 -2.36 -11.33
N ILE A 280 32.38 -2.94 -11.76
CA ILE A 280 32.38 -4.07 -12.70
C ILE A 280 31.75 -5.32 -12.07
N GLN A 281 32.09 -5.64 -10.82
CA GLN A 281 31.48 -6.77 -10.10
C GLN A 281 29.96 -6.57 -9.95
N GLY A 282 29.53 -5.35 -9.59
CA GLY A 282 28.12 -5.01 -9.49
C GLY A 282 27.38 -5.10 -10.81
N GLN A 283 28.02 -4.76 -11.93
CA GLN A 283 27.45 -4.94 -13.27
C GLN A 283 27.31 -6.42 -13.63
N GLN A 284 28.35 -7.22 -13.38
CA GLN A 284 28.36 -8.66 -13.70
C GLN A 284 27.37 -9.47 -12.85
N ALA A 285 26.98 -8.95 -11.70
CA ALA A 285 25.97 -9.52 -10.82
C ALA A 285 24.53 -9.43 -11.36
N ILE A 286 24.27 -8.58 -12.35
CA ILE A 286 22.92 -8.31 -12.82
C ILE A 286 22.55 -9.27 -13.94
N ASP A 287 21.61 -10.19 -13.66
CA ASP A 287 20.92 -10.99 -14.67
C ASP A 287 20.05 -10.09 -15.59
N GLU A 288 19.65 -10.59 -16.77
CA GLU A 288 18.89 -9.86 -17.81
C GLU A 288 17.61 -9.15 -17.32
N GLN A 289 17.12 -9.48 -16.11
CA GLN A 289 15.88 -8.95 -15.55
C GLN A 289 16.04 -7.60 -14.81
N ALA A 290 17.26 -7.19 -14.40
CA ALA A 290 17.49 -5.94 -13.65
C ALA A 290 18.04 -4.80 -14.54
N ILE A 291 17.32 -4.55 -15.63
CA ILE A 291 17.69 -3.64 -16.73
C ILE A 291 18.13 -2.25 -16.23
N CYS A 292 17.37 -1.62 -15.33
CA CYS A 292 17.71 -0.26 -14.87
C CYS A 292 18.95 -0.22 -13.98
N SER A 293 19.16 -1.22 -13.13
CA SER A 293 20.39 -1.33 -12.33
C SER A 293 21.60 -1.51 -13.23
N ALA A 294 21.47 -2.29 -14.31
CA ALA A 294 22.57 -2.48 -15.26
C ALA A 294 22.96 -1.15 -15.90
N VAL A 295 21.98 -0.33 -16.32
CA VAL A 295 22.22 1.00 -16.88
C VAL A 295 22.94 1.92 -15.88
N VAL A 296 22.56 1.92 -14.60
CA VAL A 296 23.24 2.71 -13.56
C VAL A 296 24.71 2.29 -13.42
N MET A 297 24.96 0.98 -13.35
CA MET A 297 26.34 0.46 -13.22
C MET A 297 27.19 0.78 -14.46
N GLN A 298 26.61 0.69 -15.65
CA GLN A 298 27.29 1.04 -16.90
C GLN A 298 27.68 2.53 -16.93
N GLN A 299 26.76 3.42 -16.55
CA GLN A 299 27.04 4.86 -16.43
C GLN A 299 28.14 5.12 -15.40
N ARG A 300 28.07 4.45 -14.24
CA ARG A 300 29.07 4.56 -13.18
C ARG A 300 30.46 4.18 -13.66
N ILE A 301 30.59 3.08 -14.40
CA ILE A 301 31.88 2.65 -14.97
C ILE A 301 32.40 3.68 -15.97
N ALA A 302 31.54 4.19 -16.86
CA ALA A 302 31.92 5.22 -17.83
C ALA A 302 32.43 6.49 -17.14
N ASP A 303 31.71 6.98 -16.12
CA ASP A 303 32.09 8.17 -15.34
C ASP A 303 33.43 7.97 -14.63
N LEU A 304 33.65 6.78 -14.04
CA LEU A 304 34.92 6.46 -13.38
C LEU A 304 36.10 6.41 -14.35
N ILE A 305 35.91 5.88 -15.57
CA ILE A 305 36.95 5.87 -16.60
C ILE A 305 37.31 7.30 -17.01
N LEU A 306 36.31 8.18 -17.19
CA LEU A 306 36.52 9.58 -17.56
C LEU A 306 37.16 10.42 -16.45
N ALA A 307 36.84 10.13 -15.19
CA ALA A 307 37.32 10.88 -14.03
C ALA A 307 38.75 10.49 -13.59
N GLN A 308 39.35 9.47 -14.20
CA GLN A 308 40.68 8.99 -13.80
C GLN A 308 41.81 9.94 -14.20
N PRO A 309 42.75 10.23 -13.28
CA PRO A 309 43.89 11.10 -13.57
C PRO A 309 44.95 10.48 -14.49
N THR A 310 44.98 9.15 -14.62
CA THR A 310 45.90 8.41 -15.49
C THR A 310 45.17 7.27 -16.20
N PRO A 311 45.46 6.99 -17.49
CA PRO A 311 44.83 5.88 -18.21
C PRO A 311 45.24 4.54 -17.60
N LEU A 312 44.27 3.77 -17.11
CA LEU A 312 44.48 2.46 -16.51
C LEU A 312 44.83 1.40 -17.57
N HIS A 313 46.07 0.89 -17.55
CA HIS A 313 46.54 -0.22 -18.39
C HIS A 313 46.19 -1.60 -17.81
N SER A 314 44.93 -1.85 -17.49
CA SER A 314 44.49 -3.18 -17.01
C SER A 314 43.78 -3.96 -18.13
N PRO A 315 44.17 -5.21 -18.43
CA PRO A 315 43.52 -6.03 -19.48
C PRO A 315 42.08 -6.41 -19.10
N LYS A 316 41.74 -6.46 -17.80
CA LYS A 316 40.36 -6.59 -17.32
C LYS A 316 39.50 -5.37 -17.72
N LEU A 317 40.07 -4.17 -17.65
CA LEU A 317 39.38 -2.92 -18.04
C LEU A 317 39.11 -2.87 -19.54
N GLN A 318 40.10 -3.24 -20.37
CA GLN A 318 39.94 -3.20 -21.82
C GLN A 318 38.79 -4.10 -22.29
N ASN A 319 38.65 -5.28 -21.69
CA ASN A 319 37.54 -6.18 -21.98
C ASN A 319 36.18 -5.65 -21.47
N ALA A 320 36.14 -5.01 -20.30
CA ALA A 320 34.92 -4.38 -19.76
C ALA A 320 34.45 -3.21 -20.65
N THR A 321 35.36 -2.35 -21.10
CA THR A 321 35.07 -1.24 -22.04
C THR A 321 34.52 -1.76 -23.38
N VAL A 322 35.03 -2.89 -23.88
CA VAL A 322 34.53 -3.53 -25.11
C VAL A 322 33.13 -4.12 -24.90
N GLN A 323 32.84 -4.72 -23.74
CA GLN A 323 31.49 -5.22 -23.40
C GLN A 323 30.46 -4.09 -23.17
N LEU A 324 30.89 -2.94 -22.63
CA LEU A 324 30.06 -1.74 -22.41
C LEU A 324 29.58 -1.08 -23.71
N VAL A 325 30.35 -1.22 -24.79
CA VAL A 325 30.06 -0.60 -26.10
C VAL A 325 29.24 -1.52 -27.02
N THR A 326 29.15 -2.82 -26.71
CA THR A 326 28.61 -3.83 -27.63
C THR A 326 27.25 -4.40 -27.27
N THR A 327 26.67 -4.05 -26.12
CA THR A 327 25.29 -4.48 -25.78
C THR A 327 24.29 -3.54 -26.44
N PRO A 328 23.52 -3.98 -27.46
CA PRO A 328 22.50 -3.15 -28.07
C PRO A 328 21.36 -2.95 -27.06
N ASP A 329 20.78 -1.75 -27.01
CA ASP A 329 19.52 -1.47 -26.30
C ASP A 329 18.42 -2.40 -26.83
N SER A 330 18.26 -3.57 -26.23
CA SER A 330 17.23 -4.54 -26.58
C SER A 330 15.81 -4.02 -26.26
N HIS A 331 15.71 -3.00 -25.39
CA HIS A 331 14.46 -2.42 -24.92
C HIS A 331 14.50 -0.89 -24.77
N PRO A 332 14.40 -0.11 -25.87
CA PRO A 332 14.50 1.36 -25.85
C PRO A 332 13.44 2.07 -24.98
N GLN A 333 12.26 1.45 -24.82
CA GLN A 333 11.22 1.96 -23.92
C GLN A 333 11.60 1.81 -22.44
N GLN A 334 12.21 0.68 -22.04
CA GLN A 334 12.68 0.48 -20.67
C GLN A 334 13.88 1.37 -20.36
N ALA A 335 14.81 1.56 -21.29
CA ALA A 335 15.94 2.49 -21.13
C ALA A 335 15.48 3.93 -20.81
N THR A 336 14.37 4.37 -21.41
CA THR A 336 13.77 5.68 -21.14
C THR A 336 13.20 5.78 -19.72
N LEU A 337 12.50 4.75 -19.26
CA LEU A 337 11.98 4.68 -17.88
C LEU A 337 13.10 4.58 -16.85
N CYS A 338 14.15 3.82 -17.13
CA CYS A 338 15.32 3.73 -16.27
C CYS A 338 15.98 5.11 -16.08
N LYS A 339 16.13 5.90 -17.16
CA LYS A 339 16.63 7.27 -17.06
C LYS A 339 15.74 8.18 -16.20
N GLN A 340 14.42 7.98 -16.18
CA GLN A 340 13.53 8.75 -15.32
C GLN A 340 13.67 8.37 -13.84
N LEU A 341 13.93 7.09 -13.54
CA LEU A 341 14.14 6.60 -12.18
C LEU A 341 15.50 7.03 -11.60
N THR A 342 16.50 7.23 -12.44
CA THR A 342 17.88 7.52 -12.02
C THR A 342 18.22 9.01 -12.02
N GLN A 343 17.36 9.86 -12.58
CA GLN A 343 17.48 11.31 -12.46
C GLN A 343 17.05 11.77 -11.06
N PRO A 344 17.78 12.71 -10.41
CA PRO A 344 17.31 13.36 -9.20
C PRO A 344 16.06 14.19 -9.53
N GLY A 345 14.88 13.59 -9.35
CA GLY A 345 13.60 14.20 -9.67
C GLY A 345 13.02 15.05 -8.53
N PRO A 346 12.12 16.00 -8.82
CA PRO A 346 11.39 16.82 -7.84
C PRO A 346 10.35 16.03 -7.02
N THR A 347 10.43 14.69 -7.02
CA THR A 347 9.50 13.77 -6.35
C THR A 347 9.59 13.84 -4.81
N SER A 348 10.56 14.59 -4.28
CA SER A 348 10.65 15.01 -2.87
C SER A 348 9.49 15.92 -2.40
N MET A 349 8.60 16.39 -3.30
CA MET A 349 7.61 17.42 -2.92
C MET A 349 6.15 17.24 -3.38
N ARG A 350 5.68 16.04 -3.76
CA ARG A 350 4.23 15.80 -3.97
C ARG A 350 3.78 14.39 -3.61
N LEU A 351 3.50 14.16 -2.33
CA LEU A 351 2.32 13.37 -1.97
C LEU A 351 1.10 14.18 -2.46
N CYS A 352 0.32 13.57 -3.35
CA CYS A 352 -0.98 13.98 -3.92
C CYS A 352 -1.58 15.34 -3.48
N PRO A 353 -2.05 16.19 -4.42
CA PRO A 353 -3.24 16.98 -4.17
C PRO A 353 -4.50 16.18 -4.56
N ALA A 354 -5.43 16.08 -3.62
CA ALA A 354 -6.82 15.74 -3.90
C ALA A 354 -7.49 16.88 -4.68
N ASN A 355 -8.04 16.61 -5.86
CA ASN A 355 -9.48 16.70 -6.21
C ASN A 355 -9.72 16.97 -7.70
N HIS A 356 -10.81 16.36 -8.20
CA HIS A 356 -11.75 16.79 -9.26
C HIS A 356 -11.14 17.45 -10.53
N ASP A 357 -11.25 16.88 -11.73
CA ASP A 357 -12.49 16.52 -12.41
C ASP A 357 -12.23 15.58 -13.59
N VAL A 358 -13.13 14.59 -13.73
CA VAL A 358 -13.30 13.80 -14.95
C VAL A 358 -14.26 14.56 -15.86
N GLN A 359 -13.79 15.03 -17.01
CA GLN A 359 -14.64 15.21 -18.19
C GLN A 359 -14.10 14.39 -19.36
N THR A 360 -14.93 13.41 -19.70
CA THR A 360 -14.95 12.55 -20.89
C THR A 360 -15.22 13.32 -22.19
N GLY A 361 -14.72 12.79 -23.32
CA GLY A 361 -15.21 13.06 -24.68
C GLY A 361 -14.04 13.19 -25.68
N ARG A 362 -13.57 12.15 -26.37
CA ARG A 362 -14.14 11.45 -27.55
C ARG A 362 -14.34 12.37 -28.78
N GLU A 363 -13.48 12.20 -29.80
CA GLU A 363 -13.74 12.21 -31.27
C GLU A 363 -12.38 12.31 -32.02
N ARG A 364 -11.92 11.25 -32.71
CA ARG A 364 -12.10 10.89 -34.14
C ARG A 364 -11.40 11.82 -35.15
N LEU A 365 -10.44 11.23 -35.85
CA LEU A 365 -10.15 11.32 -37.29
C LEU A 365 -10.33 12.69 -37.98
N ALA A 366 -9.20 13.33 -38.30
CA ALA A 366 -8.89 13.89 -39.61
C ALA A 366 -7.36 14.03 -39.73
#